data_AF-A0A0X3NFC2-F1
#
_entry.id   AF-A0A0X3NFC2-F1
#
_cell.length_a   1.000
_cell.length_b   1.000
_cell.length_c   1.000
_cell.angle_alpha   90.00
_cell.angle_beta   90.00
_cell.angle_gamma   90.00
#
_symmetry.space_group_name_H-M   'P 1'
#
loop_
_entity.id
_entity.type
_entity.pdbx_description
1 polymer ?
#
loop_
_entity_poly.entity_id
_entity_poly.type
_entity_poly.pdbx_seq_one_letter_code
_entity_poly.pdbx_strand_id
1 'polypeptide(L)'
;GPGNNVIFGSQSTPHTTLAYRAPEMVDLYTNGGQPIGPPVDIWALGCVVYGLCFFSLPFGANALAIQTGQFVIPDHSSYSPRLHKLIKFMLSVEALKRPDIFQVASLAFSLLGRPNPVLNVNASQLPSWQSLTEPLTESVLLRVTT
;
A
#
# COMPACT_ATOMS: atom_id res chain seq x y z
N GLY A 1 8.22 20.33 47.96
CA GLY A 1 7.51 19.13 47.45
C GLY A 1 7.46 19.22 45.94
N PRO A 2 7.89 18.20 45.20
CA PRO A 2 8.17 18.35 43.78
C PRO A 2 6.92 18.11 42.92
N GLY A 3 6.82 18.89 41.84
CA GLY A 3 6.48 18.39 40.51
C GLY A 3 5.01 18.09 40.22
N ASN A 4 4.33 19.02 39.54
CA ASN A 4 3.51 18.65 38.40
C ASN A 4 3.39 19.84 37.44
N ASN A 5 4.49 20.14 36.73
CA ASN A 5 4.41 20.79 35.44
C ASN A 5 3.79 19.78 34.48
N VAL A 6 2.47 19.85 34.30
CA VAL A 6 1.82 19.24 33.13
C VAL A 6 2.23 20.11 31.94
N ILE A 7 3.41 19.81 31.38
CA ILE A 7 3.73 20.16 30.01
C ILE A 7 2.67 19.41 29.19
N PHE A 8 1.64 20.12 28.72
CA PHE A 8 0.87 19.67 27.58
C PHE A 8 1.86 19.55 26.43
N GLY A 9 2.43 18.35 26.26
CA GLY A 9 3.15 17.99 25.09
C GLY A 9 2.17 18.15 23.93
N SER A 10 2.26 19.28 23.25
CA SER A 10 1.85 19.41 21.87
C SER A 10 2.58 18.32 21.10
N GLN A 11 2.01 17.13 21.03
CA GLN A 11 2.39 16.11 20.06
C GLN A 11 1.98 16.69 18.71
N SER A 12 2.85 17.53 18.17
CA SER A 12 2.89 17.95 16.79
C SER A 12 2.92 16.67 15.96
N THR A 13 1.77 16.16 15.56
CA THR A 13 1.70 15.07 14.58
C THR A 13 2.28 15.63 13.28
N PRO A 14 3.46 15.19 12.82
CA PRO A 14 4.04 15.75 11.62
C PRO A 14 3.23 15.24 10.43
N HIS A 15 2.37 16.12 9.90
CA HIS A 15 1.93 16.24 8.52
C HIS A 15 1.48 14.98 7.73
N THR A 16 1.05 13.88 8.35
CA THR A 16 0.55 12.70 7.62
C THR A 16 -0.69 12.10 8.26
N THR A 17 -1.74 11.91 7.45
CA THR A 17 -2.96 11.20 7.85
C THR A 17 -2.63 9.73 8.09
N LEU A 18 -2.88 9.24 9.31
CA LEU A 18 -2.47 7.91 9.82
C LEU A 18 -2.80 6.75 8.84
N ALA A 19 -3.91 6.85 8.12
CA ALA A 19 -4.42 5.86 7.18
C ALA A 19 -3.52 5.58 5.95
N TYR A 20 -2.56 6.45 5.63
CA TYR A 20 -1.68 6.29 4.47
C TYR A 20 -0.27 5.85 4.85
N ARG A 21 0.01 5.60 6.14
CA ARG A 21 1.35 5.23 6.55
C ARG A 21 1.68 3.81 6.10
N ALA A 22 2.76 3.69 5.34
CA ALA A 22 3.38 2.42 5.04
C ALA A 22 3.87 1.74 6.34
N PRO A 23 3.92 0.39 6.39
CA PRO A 23 4.29 -0.37 7.59
C PRO A 23 5.63 0.05 8.20
N GLU A 24 6.60 0.40 7.37
CA GLU A 24 7.93 0.85 7.77
C GLU A 24 7.94 2.24 8.47
N MET A 25 6.90 3.05 8.32
CA MET A 25 6.76 4.35 9.00
C MET A 25 6.08 4.25 10.37
N VAL A 26 5.58 3.08 10.75
CA VAL A 26 4.96 2.83 12.06
C VAL A 26 6.00 2.39 13.09
N ASP A 27 7.17 1.92 12.65
CA ASP A 27 8.22 1.40 13.52
C ASP A 27 9.61 1.98 13.17
N LEU A 28 9.82 3.23 13.60
CA LEU A 28 11.05 3.98 13.36
C LEU A 28 12.24 3.51 14.22
N TYR A 29 12.02 2.67 15.23
CA TYR A 29 13.05 2.29 16.22
C TYR A 29 13.56 0.85 16.06
N THR A 30 12.80 -0.05 15.42
CA THR A 30 13.13 -1.49 15.40
C THR A 30 13.80 -1.95 14.09
N ASN A 31 13.67 -1.23 12.98
CA ASN A 31 14.09 -1.71 11.65
C ASN A 31 15.22 -0.87 11.02
N GLY A 32 16.44 -1.00 11.57
CA GLY A 32 17.65 -0.30 11.12
C GLY A 32 17.86 -0.23 9.60
N GLY A 33 17.44 0.88 8.98
CA GLY A 33 17.87 1.26 7.63
C GLY A 33 16.93 0.91 6.47
N GLN A 34 15.64 0.62 6.68
CA GLN A 34 14.69 0.59 5.54
C GLN A 34 14.56 2.01 4.95
N PRO A 35 14.70 2.18 3.62
CA PRO A 35 14.70 3.51 3.01
C PRO A 35 13.32 4.17 3.15
N ILE A 36 13.25 5.19 4.01
CA ILE A 36 12.16 6.16 4.01
C ILE A 36 12.29 6.94 2.69
N GLY A 37 11.42 6.70 1.72
CA GLY A 37 11.59 7.21 0.35
C GLY A 37 10.56 6.68 -0.65
N PRO A 38 10.91 6.53 -1.95
CA PRO A 38 9.96 6.19 -3.01
C PRO A 38 9.03 4.98 -2.77
N PRO A 39 9.43 3.90 -2.05
CA PRO A 39 8.53 2.81 -1.74
C PRO A 39 7.30 3.24 -0.92
N VAL A 40 7.45 4.21 -0.01
CA VAL A 40 6.33 4.74 0.79
C VAL A 40 5.25 5.34 -0.11
N ASP A 41 5.66 6.11 -1.13
CA ASP A 41 4.73 6.73 -2.07
C ASP A 41 4.00 5.68 -2.90
N ILE A 42 4.64 4.55 -3.23
CA ILE A 42 4.00 3.43 -3.92
C ILE A 42 2.92 2.78 -3.06
N TRP A 43 3.15 2.63 -1.76
CA TRP A 43 2.13 2.14 -0.84
C TRP A 43 0.94 3.10 -0.78
N ALA A 44 1.21 4.39 -0.60
CA ALA A 44 0.18 5.43 -0.58
C ALA A 44 -0.61 5.45 -1.90
N LEU A 45 0.06 5.29 -3.04
CA LEU A 45 -0.59 5.16 -4.36
C LEU A 45 -1.51 3.94 -4.43
N GLY A 46 -1.08 2.80 -3.88
CA GLY A 46 -1.93 1.62 -3.72
C GLY A 46 -3.21 1.91 -2.94
N CYS A 47 -3.11 2.61 -1.81
CA CYS A 47 -4.25 3.06 -1.02
C CYS A 47 -5.16 4.03 -1.80
N VAL A 48 -4.59 4.96 -2.55
CA VAL A 48 -5.35 5.92 -3.37
C VAL A 48 -6.11 5.20 -4.48
N VAL A 49 -5.47 4.31 -5.23
CA VAL A 49 -6.14 3.56 -6.32
C VAL A 49 -7.25 2.69 -5.75
N TYR A 50 -7.04 2.02 -4.61
CA TYR A 50 -8.11 1.30 -3.91
C TYR A 50 -9.27 2.25 -3.54
N GLY A 51 -8.96 3.41 -2.95
CA GLY A 51 -9.96 4.41 -2.57
C GLY A 51 -10.75 4.98 -3.75
N LEU A 52 -10.12 5.16 -4.91
CA LEU A 52 -10.81 5.58 -6.14
C LEU A 52 -11.75 4.49 -6.69
N CYS A 53 -11.43 3.21 -6.46
CA CYS A 53 -12.27 2.11 -6.90
C CYS A 53 -13.45 1.84 -5.95
N PHE A 54 -13.19 1.88 -4.64
CA PHE A 54 -14.12 1.36 -3.63
C PHE A 54 -14.64 2.41 -2.65
N PHE A 55 -14.22 3.66 -2.79
CA PHE A 55 -14.60 4.78 -1.91
C PHE A 55 -14.35 4.50 -0.42
N SER A 56 -13.36 3.65 -0.13
CA SER A 56 -12.98 3.22 1.20
C SER A 56 -11.45 3.05 1.28
N LEU A 57 -10.92 2.96 2.49
CA LEU A 57 -9.50 2.70 2.71
C LEU A 57 -9.26 1.19 2.83
N PRO A 58 -8.23 0.63 2.17
CA PRO A 58 -7.99 -0.82 2.17
C PRO A 58 -7.77 -1.39 3.58
N PHE A 59 -7.23 -0.59 4.50
CA PHE A 59 -6.92 -0.99 5.88
C PHE A 59 -7.68 -0.21 6.95
N GLY A 60 -8.54 0.74 6.57
CA GLY A 60 -9.17 1.68 7.51
C GLY A 60 -8.14 2.36 8.44
N ALA A 61 -8.40 2.34 9.75
CA ALA A 61 -7.45 2.78 10.79
C ALA A 61 -6.84 1.59 11.57
N ASN A 62 -6.85 0.38 10.99
CA ASN A 62 -6.38 -0.84 11.66
C ASN A 62 -4.88 -1.05 11.44
N ALA A 63 -4.07 -0.75 12.47
CA ALA A 63 -2.62 -0.90 12.42
C ALA A 63 -2.16 -2.34 12.12
N LEU A 64 -2.86 -3.36 12.64
CA LEU A 64 -2.52 -4.76 12.37
C LEU A 64 -2.73 -5.11 10.89
N ALA A 65 -3.83 -4.64 10.28
CA ALA A 65 -4.10 -4.86 8.86
C ALA A 65 -3.06 -4.20 7.95
N ILE A 66 -2.55 -3.02 8.35
CA ILE A 66 -1.43 -2.35 7.67
C ILE A 66 -0.16 -3.20 7.79
N GLN A 67 0.19 -3.65 9.00
CA GLN A 67 1.40 -4.45 9.24
C GLN A 67 1.39 -5.80 8.53
N THR A 68 0.24 -6.45 8.38
CA THR A 68 0.11 -7.72 7.67
C THR A 68 -0.16 -7.54 6.17
N GLY A 69 -0.47 -6.32 5.72
CA GLY A 69 -0.88 -6.04 4.33
C GLY A 69 -2.14 -6.78 3.91
N GLN A 70 -3.01 -7.11 4.88
CA GLN A 70 -4.28 -7.77 4.65
C GLN A 70 -5.37 -6.75 4.37
N PHE A 71 -5.88 -6.78 3.15
CA PHE A 71 -7.06 -6.06 2.70
C PHE A 71 -7.90 -6.99 1.83
N VAL A 72 -9.16 -6.62 1.59
CA VAL A 72 -10.09 -7.39 0.77
C VAL A 72 -10.58 -6.59 -0.42
N ILE A 73 -10.80 -7.28 -1.53
CA ILE A 73 -11.57 -6.78 -2.68
C ILE A 73 -13.03 -7.22 -2.50
N PRO A 74 -14.01 -6.31 -2.66
CA PRO A 74 -15.42 -6.67 -2.63
C PRO A 74 -15.77 -7.72 -3.69
N ASP A 75 -16.57 -8.73 -3.33
CA ASP A 75 -16.87 -9.86 -4.24
C ASP A 75 -17.59 -9.41 -5.54
N HIS A 76 -18.32 -8.29 -5.46
CA HIS A 76 -19.08 -7.72 -6.57
C HIS A 76 -18.32 -6.59 -7.28
N SER A 77 -16.99 -6.56 -7.17
CA SER A 77 -16.18 -5.54 -7.82
C SER A 77 -16.42 -5.49 -9.33
N SER A 78 -16.78 -4.32 -9.85
CA SER A 78 -16.94 -4.09 -11.29
C SER A 78 -15.59 -3.89 -12.03
N TYR A 79 -14.47 -3.89 -11.29
CA TYR A 79 -13.14 -3.67 -11.83
C TYR A 79 -12.47 -4.99 -12.26
N SER A 80 -11.56 -4.89 -13.23
CA SER A 80 -10.88 -6.07 -13.75
C SER A 80 -9.95 -6.75 -12.72
N PRO A 81 -9.77 -8.09 -12.78
CA PRO A 81 -8.81 -8.79 -11.92
C PRO A 81 -7.39 -8.25 -12.02
N ARG A 82 -6.99 -7.75 -13.20
CA ARG A 82 -5.67 -7.13 -13.36
C ARG A 82 -5.52 -5.82 -12.58
N LEU A 83 -6.58 -5.02 -12.45
CA LEU A 83 -6.54 -3.83 -11.59
C LEU A 83 -6.44 -4.23 -10.11
N HIS A 84 -7.14 -5.28 -9.69
CA HIS A 84 -7.03 -5.81 -8.33
C HIS A 84 -5.61 -6.28 -8.01
N LYS A 85 -4.98 -7.00 -8.95
CA LYS A 85 -3.56 -7.39 -8.86
C LYS A 85 -2.63 -6.20 -8.77
N LEU A 86 -2.87 -5.16 -9.56
CA LEU A 86 -2.05 -3.94 -9.53
C LEU A 86 -2.12 -3.25 -8.17
N ILE A 87 -3.31 -3.18 -7.57
CA ILE A 87 -3.48 -2.68 -6.19
C ILE A 87 -2.69 -3.55 -5.21
N LYS A 88 -2.82 -4.87 -5.27
CA LYS A 88 -2.08 -5.80 -4.41
C LYS A 88 -0.56 -5.68 -4.58
N PHE A 89 -0.11 -5.45 -5.80
CA PHE A 89 1.30 -5.30 -6.13
C PHE A 89 1.91 -4.07 -5.45
N MET A 90 1.21 -2.93 -5.48
CA MET A 90 1.64 -1.72 -4.76
C MET A 90 1.57 -1.88 -3.24
N LEU A 91 0.56 -2.59 -2.72
CA LEU A 91 0.35 -2.87 -1.30
C LEU A 91 1.20 -4.06 -0.80
N SER A 92 2.47 -4.09 -1.19
CA SER A 92 3.46 -5.05 -0.70
C SER A 92 4.06 -4.56 0.62
N VAL A 93 3.95 -5.36 1.68
CA VAL A 93 4.42 -5.01 3.04
C VAL A 93 5.92 -4.77 3.07
N GLU A 94 6.70 -5.70 2.51
CA GLU A 94 8.15 -5.58 2.44
C GLU A 94 8.55 -4.49 1.45
N ALA A 95 9.10 -3.37 1.95
CA ALA A 95 9.45 -2.21 1.13
C ALA A 95 10.45 -2.53 0.00
N LEU A 96 11.39 -3.46 0.24
CA LEU A 96 12.37 -3.91 -0.77
C LEU A 96 11.75 -4.76 -1.89
N LYS A 97 10.60 -5.40 -1.65
CA LYS A 97 9.87 -6.17 -2.66
C LYS A 97 8.77 -5.34 -3.34
N ARG A 98 8.49 -4.15 -2.81
CA ARG A 98 7.48 -3.23 -3.35
C ARG A 98 7.96 -2.72 -4.71
N PRO A 99 7.07 -2.64 -5.72
CA PRO A 99 7.47 -2.18 -7.04
C PRO A 99 7.92 -0.73 -7.02
N ASP A 100 8.73 -0.37 -7.99
CA ASP A 100 9.00 1.04 -8.28
C ASP A 100 7.92 1.66 -9.18
N ILE A 101 8.00 2.98 -9.35
CA ILE A 101 7.05 3.73 -10.18
C ILE A 101 7.06 3.30 -11.64
N PHE A 102 8.20 2.85 -12.17
CA PHE A 102 8.30 2.39 -13.56
C PHE A 102 7.50 1.10 -13.77
N GLN A 103 7.63 0.13 -12.86
CA GLN A 103 6.88 -1.12 -12.89
C GLN A 103 5.37 -0.86 -12.74
N VAL A 104 4.98 -0.01 -11.78
CA VAL A 104 3.56 0.37 -11.58
C VAL A 104 3.00 1.05 -12.82
N ALA A 105 3.70 2.05 -13.37
CA ALA A 105 3.26 2.78 -14.54
C ALA A 105 3.16 1.86 -15.78
N SER A 106 4.14 0.97 -15.98
CA SER A 106 4.10 0.01 -17.09
C SER A 106 2.84 -0.84 -17.08
N LEU A 107 2.49 -1.39 -15.91
CA LEU A 107 1.27 -2.17 -15.76
C LEU A 107 0.01 -1.32 -15.90
N ALA A 108 -0.06 -0.15 -15.24
CA ALA A 108 -1.20 0.76 -15.30
C ALA A 108 -1.51 1.23 -16.73
N PHE A 109 -0.49 1.68 -17.47
CA PHE A 109 -0.66 2.14 -18.85
C PHE A 109 -1.02 0.98 -19.79
N SER A 110 -0.53 -0.24 -19.52
CA SER A 110 -0.94 -1.43 -20.29
C SER A 110 -2.43 -1.77 -20.10
N LEU A 111 -3.02 -1.52 -18.92
CA LEU A 111 -4.47 -1.67 -18.70
C LEU A 111 -5.29 -0.68 -19.53
N LEU A 112 -4.72 0.51 -19.77
CA LEU A 112 -5.34 1.56 -20.57
C LEU A 112 -5.07 1.41 -22.08
N GLY A 113 -4.27 0.42 -22.49
CA GLY A 113 -3.81 0.27 -23.87
C GLY A 113 -2.94 1.43 -24.35
N ARG A 114 -2.23 2.10 -23.44
CA ARG A 114 -1.39 3.28 -23.71
C ARG A 114 0.10 2.97 -23.52
N PRO A 115 1.00 3.70 -24.20
CA PRO A 115 2.43 3.58 -23.95
C PRO A 115 2.78 4.13 -22.56
N ASN A 116 3.73 3.49 -21.87
CA ASN A 116 4.24 3.99 -20.59
C ASN A 116 5.16 5.21 -20.82
N PRO A 117 4.84 6.40 -20.28
CA PRO A 117 5.68 7.58 -20.41
C PRO A 117 6.85 7.62 -19.41
N VAL A 118 6.87 6.75 -18.41
CA VAL A 118 7.89 6.74 -17.35
C VAL A 118 9.13 6.00 -17.84
N LEU A 119 10.31 6.60 -17.63
CA LEU A 119 11.60 6.01 -17.97
C LEU A 119 12.00 4.94 -16.95
N ASN A 120 12.65 3.87 -17.44
CA ASN A 120 13.19 2.82 -16.57
C ASN A 120 14.55 3.21 -15.99
N VAL A 121 14.57 4.18 -15.08
CA VAL A 121 15.81 4.70 -14.47
C VAL A 121 16.54 3.67 -13.61
N ASN A 122 15.81 2.73 -13.02
CA ASN A 122 16.35 1.69 -12.14
C ASN A 122 16.70 0.38 -12.88
N ALA A 123 16.50 0.32 -14.20
CA ALA A 123 16.62 -0.90 -15.00
C ALA A 123 15.80 -2.09 -14.43
N SER A 124 14.65 -1.78 -13.84
CA SER A 124 13.76 -2.72 -13.19
C SER A 124 13.16 -3.71 -14.18
N GLN A 125 13.09 -4.98 -13.77
CA GLN A 125 12.44 -6.04 -14.53
C GLN A 125 10.91 -5.92 -14.41
N LEU A 126 10.19 -6.05 -15.52
CA LEU A 126 8.73 -6.01 -15.50
C LEU A 126 8.14 -7.39 -15.17
N PRO A 127 7.24 -7.47 -14.17
CA PRO A 127 6.52 -8.71 -13.90
C PRO A 127 5.49 -8.99 -14.98
N SER A 128 5.07 -10.25 -15.12
CA SER A 128 3.92 -10.62 -15.94
C SER A 128 2.63 -10.58 -15.11
N TRP A 129 1.48 -10.42 -15.76
CA TRP A 129 0.19 -10.49 -15.07
C TRP A 129 -0.09 -11.85 -14.41
N GLN A 130 0.53 -12.93 -14.90
CA GLN A 130 0.39 -14.27 -14.30
C GLN A 130 1.25 -14.43 -13.04
N SER A 131 2.39 -13.74 -12.95
CA SER A 131 3.26 -13.81 -11.76
C SER A 131 2.74 -12.99 -10.58
N LEU A 132 1.78 -12.08 -10.80
CA LEU A 132 1.20 -11.26 -9.75
C LEU A 132 0.15 -12.01 -8.93
N THR A 133 0.25 -11.88 -7.61
CA THR A 133 -0.64 -12.49 -6.62
C THR A 133 -2.04 -11.88 -6.66
N GLU A 134 -3.06 -12.74 -6.57
CA GLU A 134 -4.45 -12.31 -6.39
C GLU A 134 -4.66 -11.77 -4.97
N PRO A 135 -5.37 -10.65 -4.78
CA PRO A 135 -5.80 -10.23 -3.46
C PRO A 135 -6.90 -11.15 -2.90
N LEU A 136 -7.09 -11.09 -1.59
CA LEU A 136 -8.22 -11.77 -0.95
C LEU A 136 -9.53 -11.09 -1.33
N THR A 137 -10.61 -11.88 -1.42
CA THR A 137 -11.97 -11.36 -1.52
C THR A 137 -12.73 -11.60 -0.23
N GLU A 138 -13.86 -10.91 -0.04
CA GLU A 138 -14.72 -11.03 1.14
C GLU A 138 -15.17 -12.49 1.38
N SER A 139 -15.64 -13.16 0.33
CA SER A 139 -16.02 -14.58 0.38
C SER A 139 -14.88 -15.50 0.81
N VAL A 140 -13.64 -15.21 0.38
CA VAL A 140 -12.48 -16.03 0.75
C VAL A 140 -12.11 -15.81 2.22
N LEU A 141 -12.15 -14.55 2.69
CA LEU A 141 -11.84 -14.23 4.08
C LEU A 141 -12.80 -14.95 5.04
N LEU A 142 -14.10 -14.94 4.75
CA LEU A 142 -15.11 -15.60 5.57
C LEU A 142 -14.86 -17.11 5.71
N ARG A 143 -14.41 -17.77 4.64
CA ARG A 143 -14.11 -19.22 4.65
C ARG A 143 -12.87 -19.59 5.45
N VAL A 144 -11.90 -18.68 5.58
CA VAL A 144 -10.64 -18.92 6.31
C VAL A 144 -10.81 -18.69 7.81
N THR A 145 -11.83 -17.96 8.22
CA THR A 145 -12.11 -17.62 9.63
C THR A 145 -13.12 -18.54 10.34
N THR A 146 -13.70 -19.51 9.62
CA THR A 146 -14.59 -20.58 10.14
C THR A 146 -13.88 -21.91 10.12
#